data_AF-A0A7J8WV56-F1
#
_entry.id   AF-A0A7J8WV56-F1
#
_cell.length_a   1.000
_cell.length_b   1.000
_cell.length_c   1.000
_cell.angle_alpha   90.00
_cell.angle_beta   90.00
_cell.angle_gamma   90.00
#
_symmetry.space_group_name_H-M   'P 1'
#
loop_
_entity.id
_entity.type
_entity.pdbx_description
1 polymer ?
#
loop_
_entity_poly.entity_id
_entity_poly.type
_entity_poly.pdbx_seq_one_letter_code
_entity_poly.pdbx_strand_id
1 'polypeptide(L)'
;VLSGQFLRTYGKDVINIHHGLLPSFKGGNPCKQAFDAGVKLIGATSHFVTEELDSGPIIEQMVERVSHRDNLQSFVQKSENLEKQCLAKALRWYCELRVLPYEENRTVVF
;
A
#
# COMPACT_ATOMS: atom_id res chain seq x y z
N VAL A 1 0.08 -4.71 14.09
CA VAL A 1 -0.92 -3.65 14.37
C VAL A 1 -0.28 -2.62 15.27
N LEU A 2 -0.34 -1.34 14.91
CA LEU A 2 0.16 -0.22 15.73
C LEU A 2 -1.02 0.36 16.52
N SER A 3 -0.85 0.62 17.83
CA SER A 3 -1.91 1.20 18.64
C SER A 3 -2.02 2.70 18.43
N GLY A 4 -3.21 3.28 18.61
CA GLY A 4 -3.38 4.74 18.60
C GLY A 4 -2.49 5.43 19.62
N GLN A 5 -2.25 4.80 20.78
CA GLN A 5 -1.32 5.32 21.79
C GLN A 5 0.12 5.41 21.27
N PHE A 6 0.59 4.38 20.55
CA PHE A 6 1.92 4.41 19.94
C PHE A 6 2.05 5.56 18.94
N LEU A 7 1.06 5.72 18.05
CA LEU A 7 1.09 6.77 17.02
C LEU A 7 1.14 8.17 17.65
N ARG A 8 0.32 8.42 18.68
CA ARG A 8 0.31 9.68 19.43
C ARG A 8 1.64 9.95 20.12
N THR A 9 2.25 8.94 20.74
CA THR A 9 3.55 9.08 21.44
C THR A 9 4.72 9.23 20.47
N TYR A 10 4.67 8.60 19.29
CA TYR A 10 5.71 8.71 18.27
C TYR A 10 5.77 10.11 17.66
N GLY A 11 4.60 10.74 17.43
CA GLY A 11 4.49 12.16 17.07
C GLY A 11 5.10 12.54 15.72
N LYS A 12 5.27 11.56 14.83
CA LYS A 12 5.78 11.72 13.46
C LYS A 12 4.91 10.93 12.49
N ASP A 13 4.95 11.35 11.23
CA ASP A 13 4.26 10.63 10.16
C ASP A 13 4.84 9.23 10.00
N VAL A 14 3.96 8.26 9.79
CA VAL A 14 4.30 6.87 9.50
C VAL A 14 3.68 6.52 8.16
N ILE A 15 4.52 6.09 7.21
CA ILE A 15 4.09 5.65 5.88
C ILE A 15 4.13 4.12 5.86
N ASN A 16 3.02 3.51 5.46
CA ASN A 16 2.89 2.07 5.32
C ASN A 16 2.76 1.66 3.85
N ILE A 17 3.14 0.41 3.57
CA ILE A 17 2.86 -0.27 2.31
C ILE A 17 1.84 -1.38 2.56
N HIS A 18 0.71 -1.33 1.86
CA HIS A 18 -0.31 -2.37 1.87
C HIS A 18 -0.26 -3.16 0.56
N HIS A 19 -0.24 -4.49 0.68
CA HIS A 19 -0.33 -5.41 -0.44
C HIS A 19 -1.77 -5.43 -0.97
N GLY A 20 -2.02 -4.70 -2.05
CA GLY A 20 -3.34 -4.57 -2.66
C GLY A 20 -3.70 -3.12 -2.96
N LEU A 21 -4.72 -2.95 -3.81
CA LEU A 21 -5.42 -1.68 -3.91
C LEU A 21 -6.44 -1.60 -2.77
N LEU A 22 -6.19 -0.72 -1.80
CA LEU A 22 -7.24 -0.39 -0.84
C LEU A 22 -8.46 0.17 -1.58
N PRO A 23 -9.69 -0.23 -1.19
CA PRO A 23 -10.05 -0.97 0.04
C PRO A 23 -10.11 -2.51 -0.10
N SER A 24 -9.61 -3.10 -1.20
CA SER A 24 -9.75 -4.54 -1.50
C SER A 24 -8.65 -5.39 -0.85
N PHE A 25 -8.95 -6.67 -0.56
CA PHE A 25 -8.04 -7.70 -0.03
C PHE A 25 -7.48 -7.48 1.39
N LYS A 26 -8.31 -7.03 2.33
CA LYS A 26 -7.97 -7.01 3.77
C LYS A 26 -7.81 -8.43 4.33
N GLY A 27 -6.80 -8.68 5.16
CA GLY A 27 -6.62 -9.95 5.90
C GLY A 27 -5.37 -10.76 5.56
N GLY A 28 -5.35 -12.04 5.96
CA GLY A 28 -4.15 -12.89 5.91
C GLY A 28 -3.87 -13.51 4.52
N ASN A 29 -2.60 -13.48 4.11
CA ASN A 29 -2.09 -14.06 2.86
C ASN A 29 -2.75 -13.53 1.56
N PRO A 30 -2.75 -12.20 1.33
CA PRO A 30 -3.45 -11.59 0.20
C PRO A 30 -2.84 -11.98 -1.16
N CYS A 31 -1.52 -12.22 -1.23
CA CYS A 31 -0.86 -12.80 -2.42
C CYS A 31 -1.55 -14.09 -2.89
N LYS A 32 -1.70 -15.05 -1.98
CA LYS A 32 -2.28 -16.36 -2.29
C LYS A 32 -3.75 -16.23 -2.63
N GLN A 33 -4.50 -15.38 -1.93
CA GLN A 33 -5.91 -15.12 -2.25
C GLN A 33 -6.06 -14.55 -3.68
N ALA A 34 -5.22 -13.59 -4.05
CA ALA A 34 -5.24 -12.98 -5.38
C ALA A 34 -4.84 -13.99 -6.47
N PHE A 35 -3.84 -14.84 -6.19
CA PHE A 35 -3.43 -15.93 -7.07
C PHE A 35 -4.56 -16.95 -7.28
N ASP A 36 -5.15 -17.45 -6.18
CA ASP A 36 -6.23 -18.44 -6.20
C ASP A 36 -7.50 -17.88 -6.86
N ALA A 37 -7.79 -16.59 -6.68
CA ALA A 37 -8.90 -15.89 -7.35
C ALA A 37 -8.65 -15.64 -8.85
N GLY A 38 -7.43 -15.89 -9.34
CA GLY A 38 -7.09 -15.74 -10.75
C GLY A 38 -7.20 -14.29 -11.24
N VAL A 39 -6.89 -13.31 -10.38
CA VAL A 39 -6.92 -11.89 -10.75
C VAL A 39 -6.04 -11.61 -11.96
N LYS A 40 -6.34 -10.54 -12.69
CA LYS A 40 -5.55 -10.09 -13.86
C LYS A 40 -4.73 -8.84 -13.59
N LEU A 41 -4.95 -8.24 -12.42
CA LEU A 41 -4.23 -7.10 -11.91
C LEU A 41 -3.97 -7.33 -10.43
N ILE A 42 -2.75 -7.04 -10.01
CA ILE A 42 -2.37 -6.89 -8.61
C ILE A 42 -2.10 -5.41 -8.33
N GLY A 43 -2.16 -5.04 -7.07
CA GLY A 43 -2.00 -3.65 -6.65
C GLY A 43 -1.13 -3.51 -5.41
N ALA A 44 -0.65 -2.30 -5.18
CA ALA A 44 -0.02 -1.91 -3.93
C ALA A 44 -0.42 -0.48 -3.59
N THR A 45 -0.63 -0.19 -2.30
CA THR A 45 -1.06 1.12 -1.82
C THR A 45 -0.11 1.61 -0.73
N SER A 46 0.51 2.76 -0.94
CA SER A 46 1.24 3.48 0.12
C SER A 46 0.38 4.59 0.70
N HIS A 47 0.30 4.65 2.02
CA HIS A 47 -0.58 5.57 2.73
C HIS A 47 -0.01 5.98 4.09
N PHE A 48 -0.49 7.09 4.63
CA PHE A 48 -0.23 7.43 6.03
C PHE A 48 -1.00 6.50 6.96
N VAL A 49 -0.34 6.07 8.04
CA VAL A 49 -0.95 5.21 9.05
C VAL A 49 -1.85 6.02 9.97
N THR A 50 -3.06 5.51 10.18
CA THR A 50 -3.98 6.00 11.22
C THR A 50 -4.26 4.89 12.24
N GLU A 51 -5.09 5.17 13.25
CA GLU A 51 -5.53 4.15 14.21
C GLU A 51 -6.43 3.08 13.56
N GLU A 52 -7.06 3.39 12.43
CA GLU A 52 -7.85 2.44 11.66
C GLU A 52 -6.93 1.54 10.81
N LEU A 53 -7.11 0.22 10.94
CA LEU A 53 -6.31 -0.79 10.23
C LEU A 53 -6.55 -0.74 8.72
N ASP A 54 -5.45 -0.77 7.95
CA ASP A 54 -5.47 -0.74 6.47
C ASP A 54 -6.32 0.42 5.93
N SER A 55 -6.13 1.60 6.53
CA SER A 55 -6.82 2.86 6.23
C SER A 55 -5.88 4.05 6.37
N GLY A 56 -6.37 5.23 6.02
CA GLY A 56 -5.67 6.51 6.08
C GLY A 56 -5.41 7.14 4.71
N PRO A 57 -4.93 8.39 4.70
CA PRO A 57 -4.71 9.13 3.46
C PRO A 57 -3.71 8.44 2.52
N ILE A 58 -4.19 8.09 1.32
CA ILE A 58 -3.38 7.44 0.28
C ILE A 58 -2.37 8.44 -0.29
N ILE A 59 -1.12 8.00 -0.46
CA ILE A 59 -0.03 8.76 -1.09
C ILE A 59 0.18 8.27 -2.52
N GLU A 60 0.28 6.96 -2.73
CA GLU A 60 0.55 6.34 -4.04
C GLU A 60 -0.20 5.02 -4.18
N GLN A 61 -0.64 4.72 -5.41
CA GLN A 61 -1.15 3.41 -5.80
C GLN A 61 -0.56 2.97 -7.12
N MET A 62 -0.08 1.73 -7.16
CA MET A 62 0.43 1.13 -8.39
C MET A 62 -0.29 -0.19 -8.67
N VAL A 63 -0.39 -0.51 -9.95
CA VAL A 63 -0.94 -1.78 -10.43
C VAL A 63 0.03 -2.46 -11.37
N GLU A 64 0.01 -3.79 -11.38
CA GLU A 64 0.75 -4.60 -12.33
C GLU A 64 -0.14 -5.71 -12.91
N ARG A 65 0.06 -6.03 -14.18
CA ARG A 65 -0.68 -7.11 -14.86
C ARG A 65 -0.06 -8.47 -14.57
N VAL A 66 -0.92 -9.39 -14.17
CA VAL A 66 -0.63 -10.82 -14.00
C VAL A 66 -1.49 -11.64 -14.95
N SER A 67 -1.09 -12.88 -15.18
CA SER A 67 -1.69 -13.77 -16.17
C SER A 67 -1.80 -15.19 -15.64
N HIS A 68 -2.57 -16.03 -16.35
CA HIS A 68 -2.66 -17.46 -16.06
C HIS A 68 -1.33 -18.22 -16.30
N ARG A 69 -0.32 -17.57 -16.89
CA ARG A 69 1.01 -18.15 -17.11
C ARG A 69 1.93 -17.96 -15.90
N ASP A 70 1.58 -17.05 -15.00
CA ASP A 70 2.31 -16.84 -13.77
C ASP A 70 2.06 -18.03 -12.83
N ASN A 71 3.12 -18.63 -12.30
CA ASN A 71 3.04 -19.52 -11.15
C ASN A 71 3.10 -18.70 -9.85
N LEU A 72 2.82 -19.33 -8.70
CA LEU A 72 2.78 -18.64 -7.41
C LEU A 72 4.09 -17.90 -7.10
N GLN A 73 5.25 -18.47 -7.43
CA GLN A 73 6.55 -17.83 -7.20
C GLN A 73 6.69 -16.54 -8.02
N SER A 74 6.40 -16.60 -9.33
CA SER A 74 6.45 -15.41 -10.20
C SER A 74 5.43 -14.36 -9.81
N PHE A 75 4.25 -14.77 -9.33
CA PHE A 75 3.21 -13.88 -8.84
C PHE A 75 3.67 -13.10 -7.60
N VAL A 76 4.21 -13.81 -6.59
CA VAL A 76 4.75 -13.18 -5.37
C VAL A 76 5.88 -12.22 -5.73
N GLN A 77 6.81 -12.62 -6.62
CA GLN A 77 7.91 -11.76 -7.04
C GLN A 77 7.43 -10.46 -7.69
N LYS A 78 6.44 -10.53 -8.58
CA LYS A 78 5.82 -9.35 -9.20
C LYS A 78 5.22 -8.45 -8.13
N SER A 79 4.48 -9.03 -7.18
CA SER A 79 3.85 -8.22 -6.16
C SER A 79 4.82 -7.55 -5.19
N GLU A 80 5.87 -8.25 -4.76
CA GLU A 80 6.92 -7.64 -3.95
C GLU A 80 7.62 -6.50 -4.69
N ASN A 81 7.85 -6.66 -6.00
CA ASN A 81 8.46 -5.62 -6.82
C ASN A 81 7.53 -4.41 -6.96
N LEU A 82 6.23 -4.64 -7.11
CA LEU A 82 5.21 -3.59 -7.15
C LEU A 82 5.16 -2.81 -5.83
N GLU A 83 5.18 -3.51 -4.69
CA GLU A 83 5.22 -2.91 -3.35
C GLU A 83 6.45 -2.02 -3.15
N LYS A 84 7.64 -2.54 -3.50
CA LYS A 84 8.91 -1.80 -3.39
C LYS A 84 8.86 -0.51 -4.21
N GLN A 85 8.34 -0.58 -5.44
CA GLN A 85 8.21 0.58 -6.31
C GLN A 85 7.21 1.61 -5.77
N CYS A 86 6.04 1.15 -5.33
CA CYS A 86 4.99 2.00 -4.75
C CYS A 86 5.51 2.74 -3.52
N LEU A 87 6.14 2.01 -2.59
CA LEU A 87 6.71 2.59 -1.38
C LEU A 87 7.86 3.56 -1.69
N ALA A 88 8.78 3.18 -2.58
CA ALA A 88 9.90 4.05 -2.94
C ALA A 88 9.41 5.38 -3.54
N LYS A 89 8.33 5.35 -4.35
CA LYS A 89 7.75 6.55 -4.96
C LYS A 89 7.03 7.43 -3.93
N ALA A 90 6.25 6.83 -3.03
CA ALA A 90 5.63 7.55 -1.92
C ALA A 90 6.67 8.22 -1.00
N LEU A 91 7.73 7.48 -0.63
CA LEU A 91 8.83 8.01 0.18
C LEU A 91 9.56 9.14 -0.53
N ARG A 92 9.83 9.00 -1.84
CA ARG A 92 10.46 10.05 -2.63
C ARG A 92 9.63 11.34 -2.59
N TRP A 93 8.33 11.26 -2.86
CA TRP A 93 7.45 12.43 -2.81
C TRP A 93 7.40 13.06 -1.42
N TYR A 94 7.32 12.23 -0.38
CA TYR A 94 7.32 12.71 0.99
C TYR A 94 8.64 13.43 1.35
N CYS A 95 9.80 12.86 0.99
CA CYS A 95 11.11 13.47 1.22
C CYS A 95 11.35 14.73 0.38
N GLU A 96 10.74 14.84 -0.80
CA GLU A 96 10.75 16.04 -1.66
C GLU A 96 9.75 17.12 -1.19
N LEU A 97 9.06 16.92 -0.06
CA LEU A 97 8.02 17.81 0.49
C LEU A 97 6.85 18.04 -0.49
N ARG A 98 6.51 17.00 -1.27
CA ARG A 98 5.45 17.06 -2.29
C ARG A 98 4.12 16.48 -1.83
N VAL A 99 4.05 15.91 -0.63
CA VAL A 99 2.84 15.28 -0.09
C VAL A 99 2.27 16.16 1.02
N LEU A 100 1.02 16.59 0.86
CA LEU A 100 0.28 17.37 1.85
C LEU A 100 -1.00 16.63 2.25
N PRO A 101 -1.17 16.24 3.52
CA PRO A 101 -2.45 15.74 4.01
C PRO A 101 -3.56 16.78 3.80
N TYR A 102 -4.67 16.35 3.21
CA TYR A 102 -5.79 17.20 2.84
C TYR A 102 -7.09 16.56 3.32
N GLU A 103 -7.88 17.31 4.08
CA GLU A 103 -9.04 16.79 4.82
C GLU A 103 -8.67 15.57 5.68
N GLU A 104 -9.66 14.75 6.08
CA GLU A 104 -9.41 13.63 7.00
C GLU A 104 -8.68 12.45 6.34
N ASN A 105 -8.95 12.16 5.05
CA ASN A 105 -8.56 10.88 4.43
C ASN A 105 -7.94 11.01 3.02
N ARG A 106 -7.40 12.17 2.67
CA ARG A 106 -6.83 12.41 1.34
C ARG A 106 -5.46 13.08 1.43
N THR A 107 -4.70 13.00 0.34
CA THR A 107 -3.47 13.76 0.17
C THR A 107 -3.53 14.55 -1.13
N VAL A 108 -2.83 15.67 -1.17
CA VAL A 108 -2.43 16.35 -2.40
C VAL A 108 -0.97 15.99 -2.65
N VAL A 109 -0.67 15.47 -3.84
CA VAL A 109 0.69 15.16 -4.30
C VAL A 109 1.03 16.10 -5.45
N PHE A 110 1.95 17.04 -5.22
CA PHE A 110 2.47 17.99 -6.22
C PHE A 110 3.49 17.31 -7.14
#